data_AF-A0A1G4K877-F1
#
_entry.id   AF-A0A1G4K877-F1
#
_cell.length_a   1.000
_cell.length_b   1.000
_cell.length_c   1.000
_cell.angle_alpha   90.00
_cell.angle_beta   90.00
_cell.angle_gamma   90.00
#
_symmetry.space_group_name_H-M   'P 1'
#
loop_
_entity.id
_entity.type
_entity.pdbx_description
1 polymer ?
#
loop_
_entity_poly.entity_id
_entity_poly.type
_entity_poly.pdbx_seq_one_letter_code
_entity_poly.pdbx_strand_id
1 'polypeptide(L)'
;MVQDAVKVSSDAVELWKLGVLKEKDGLMMDAIGCYRRALKIDDNVENTYRKLVRQSMVKKSAPTAVSTPATETSHVSKGHDEIVAPQEEISEPLPCWILQLLSEDILQQIVLHIVASSGESWVNLSLTCKKFHKLCFQQPDPYRAFATHIYPLQQYDEASLTLNGLSNLQVLEQALWGSDYRRMLRERAFIKFQGCYISVVNYLRHGANPEGSNSLISPVHMITYYRYLRFYPDGTCLRLVSTDEPSVVVRHFKCEHLLKNTELCRWSCSIDDDFSVLTIKRRNEKYQFVETLQISSHGRRLYHRLNWVRSEAFKDTGDRVEFSMHSEKPFSFSRVNTYRHETAA
;
A
#
# COMPACT_ATOMS: atom_id res chain seq x y z
N MET A 1 23.03 25.35 37.23
CA MET A 1 21.70 25.74 36.69
C MET A 1 21.60 25.60 35.17
N VAL A 2 22.55 26.05 34.35
CA VAL A 2 22.46 25.90 32.87
C VAL A 2 22.73 24.46 32.40
N GLN A 3 23.67 23.73 33.02
CA GLN A 3 23.99 22.35 32.63
C GLN A 3 22.87 21.36 32.96
N ASP A 4 22.16 21.56 34.07
CA ASP A 4 21.04 20.70 34.47
C ASP A 4 19.86 20.82 33.51
N ALA A 5 19.55 22.04 33.04
CA ALA A 5 18.47 22.28 32.07
C ALA A 5 18.75 21.63 30.69
N VAL A 6 20.02 21.64 30.25
CA VAL A 6 20.44 20.99 28.99
C VAL A 6 20.35 19.47 29.10
N LYS A 7 20.73 18.90 30.25
CA LYS A 7 20.64 17.46 30.50
C LYS A 7 19.18 16.98 30.56
N VAL A 8 18.32 17.73 31.26
CA VAL A 8 16.88 17.45 31.37
C VAL A 8 16.18 17.51 30.00
N SER A 9 16.55 18.46 29.14
CA SER A 9 16.02 18.53 27.76
C SER A 9 16.53 17.38 26.87
N SER A 10 17.78 16.93 27.07
CA SER A 10 18.33 15.75 26.37
C SER A 10 17.59 14.47 26.76
N ASP A 11 17.35 14.26 28.05
CA ASP A 11 16.65 13.09 28.59
C ASP A 11 15.19 13.02 28.08
N ALA A 12 14.51 14.16 27.95
CA ALA A 12 13.18 14.24 27.35
C ALA A 12 13.17 13.78 25.88
N VAL A 13 14.16 14.22 25.09
CA VAL A 13 14.30 13.84 23.68
C VAL A 13 14.61 12.35 23.51
N GLU A 14 15.38 11.74 24.41
CA GLU A 14 15.65 10.31 24.42
C GLU A 14 14.39 9.47 24.72
N LEU A 15 13.60 9.90 25.71
CA LEU A 15 12.31 9.28 26.00
C LEU A 15 11.32 9.41 24.83
N TRP A 16 11.34 10.55 24.13
CA TRP A 16 10.54 10.75 22.92
C TRP A 16 10.99 9.82 21.78
N LYS A 17 12.30 9.67 21.55
CA LYS A 17 12.86 8.71 20.57
C LYS A 17 12.45 7.28 20.88
N LEU A 18 12.50 6.88 22.15
CA LEU A 18 12.08 5.55 22.59
C LEU A 18 10.58 5.33 22.33
N GLY A 19 9.74 6.35 22.54
CA GLY A 19 8.32 6.32 22.15
C GLY A 19 8.13 6.05 20.66
N VAL A 20 8.87 6.76 19.80
CA VAL A 20 8.82 6.57 18.34
C VAL A 20 9.25 5.17 17.90
N LEU A 21 10.27 4.60 18.56
CA LEU A 21 10.70 3.22 18.30
C LEU A 21 9.61 2.21 18.68
N LYS A 22 9.04 2.34 19.88
CA LYS A 22 7.96 1.45 20.34
C LYS A 22 6.69 1.58 19.49
N GLU A 23 6.39 2.79 19.00
CA GLU A 23 5.29 3.02 18.05
C GLU A 23 5.54 2.31 16.72
N LYS A 24 6.78 2.37 16.20
CA LYS A 24 7.19 1.64 14.99
C LYS A 24 7.10 0.13 15.17
N ASP A 25 7.40 -0.37 16.37
CA ASP A 25 7.34 -1.79 16.72
C ASP A 25 5.90 -2.25 17.06
N GLY A 26 4.91 -1.35 17.02
CA GLY A 26 3.50 -1.68 17.27
C GLY A 26 3.08 -1.73 18.75
N LEU A 27 4.00 -1.44 19.68
CA LEU A 27 3.76 -1.41 21.12
C LEU A 27 3.21 -0.04 21.57
N MET A 28 2.01 0.30 21.07
CA MET A 28 1.40 1.63 21.23
C MET A 28 1.19 2.04 22.70
N MET A 29 0.78 1.10 23.57
CA MET A 29 0.51 1.42 24.99
C MET A 29 1.78 1.83 25.74
N ASP A 30 2.90 1.18 25.44
CA ASP A 30 4.20 1.54 25.99
C ASP A 30 4.74 2.84 25.39
N ALA A 31 4.50 3.07 24.09
CA ALA A 31 4.89 4.31 23.41
C ALA A 31 4.21 5.53 24.05
N ILE A 32 2.91 5.43 24.35
CA ILE A 32 2.15 6.48 25.06
C ILE A 32 2.75 6.76 26.44
N GLY A 33 3.17 5.72 27.17
CA GLY A 33 3.87 5.88 28.45
C GLY A 33 5.20 6.63 28.33
N CYS A 34 5.93 6.45 27.23
CA CYS A 34 7.15 7.21 26.93
C CYS A 34 6.84 8.67 26.57
N TYR A 35 5.85 8.93 25.72
CA TYR A 35 5.47 10.29 25.34
C TYR A 35 4.96 11.13 26.51
N ARG A 36 4.13 10.55 27.39
CA ARG A 36 3.64 11.23 28.59
C ARG A 36 4.78 11.62 29.53
N ARG A 37 5.78 10.75 29.70
CA ARG A 37 6.96 11.04 30.52
C ARG A 37 7.83 12.13 29.89
N ALA A 38 8.02 12.10 28.57
CA ALA A 38 8.77 13.13 27.85
C ALA A 38 8.11 14.51 27.94
N LEU A 39 6.78 14.60 27.72
CA LEU A 39 6.02 15.86 27.84
C LEU A 39 6.03 16.42 29.26
N LYS A 40 6.03 15.56 30.28
CA LYS A 40 6.12 16.00 31.67
C LYS A 40 7.47 16.67 31.99
N ILE A 41 8.51 16.37 31.21
CA ILE A 41 9.86 16.93 31.38
C ILE A 41 10.03 18.20 30.54
N ASP A 42 9.60 18.17 29.27
CA ASP A 42 9.65 19.31 28.36
C ASP A 42 8.42 19.31 27.45
N ASP A 43 7.56 20.32 27.61
CA ASP A 43 6.35 20.50 26.82
C ASP A 43 6.64 20.68 25.32
N ASN A 44 7.85 21.13 24.97
CA ASN A 44 8.27 21.44 23.59
C ASN A 44 9.17 20.35 22.97
N VAL A 45 9.31 19.20 23.63
CA VAL A 45 10.16 18.07 23.22
C VAL A 45 9.86 17.56 21.81
N GLU A 46 8.61 17.65 21.36
CA GLU A 46 8.21 17.23 20.02
C GLU A 46 8.88 18.10 18.93
N ASN A 47 8.92 19.41 19.16
CA ASN A 47 9.50 20.35 18.19
C ASN A 47 11.03 20.24 18.15
N THR A 48 11.67 19.99 19.30
CA THR A 48 13.12 19.76 19.35
C THR A 48 13.48 18.45 18.64
N TYR A 49 12.72 17.38 18.86
CA TYR A 49 12.88 16.11 18.15
C TYR A 49 12.68 16.26 16.63
N ARG A 50 11.62 16.93 16.17
CA ARG A 50 11.37 17.18 14.74
C ARG A 50 12.48 17.99 14.08
N LYS A 51 13.06 18.97 14.79
CA LYS A 51 14.22 19.74 14.31
C LYS A 51 15.46 18.85 14.15
N LEU A 52 15.74 17.98 15.12
CA LEU A 52 16.85 17.01 15.05
C LEU A 52 16.70 16.05 13.87
N VAL A 53 15.49 15.50 13.66
CA VAL A 53 15.21 14.61 12.52
C VAL A 53 15.44 15.34 11.20
N ARG A 54 14.92 16.58 11.07
CA ARG A 54 15.13 17.40 9.87
C ARG A 54 16.61 17.68 9.60
N GLN A 55 17.38 18.01 10.63
CA GLN A 55 18.83 18.23 10.52
C GLN A 55 19.58 16.95 10.14
N SER A 56 19.17 15.79 10.66
CA SER A 56 19.77 14.50 10.29
C SER A 56 19.48 14.11 8.84
N MET A 57 18.29 14.45 8.33
CA MET A 57 17.91 14.23 6.94
C MET A 57 18.69 15.12 5.97
N VAL A 58 18.92 16.40 6.32
CA VAL A 58 19.68 17.36 5.49
C VAL A 58 21.18 17.00 5.44
N LYS A 59 21.76 16.53 6.54
CA LYS A 59 23.17 16.05 6.56
C LYS A 59 23.39 14.81 5.68
N LYS A 60 22.34 14.02 5.43
CA LYS A 60 22.40 12.82 4.58
C LYS A 60 22.26 13.13 3.08
N SER A 61 21.92 14.37 2.71
CA SER A 61 21.61 14.77 1.33
C SER A 61 22.52 15.84 0.72
N ALA A 62 23.66 16.18 1.35
CA ALA A 62 24.62 17.13 0.77
C ALA A 62 25.53 16.41 -0.26
N PRO A 63 25.58 16.85 -1.53
CA PRO A 63 26.48 16.31 -2.53
C PRO A 63 27.86 16.98 -2.44
N THR A 64 28.92 16.20 -2.22
CA THR A 64 30.30 16.67 -2.34
C THR A 64 30.62 16.91 -3.82
N ALA A 65 30.67 18.17 -4.23
CA ALA A 65 31.19 18.60 -5.52
C ALA A 65 32.73 18.56 -5.49
N VAL A 66 33.35 17.93 -6.49
CA VAL A 66 34.80 18.02 -6.73
C VAL A 66 35.03 18.66 -8.09
N SER A 67 35.53 19.88 -8.05
CA SER A 67 36.11 20.64 -9.15
C SER A 67 37.60 20.29 -9.29
N THR A 68 38.02 19.88 -10.48
CA THR A 68 39.42 19.93 -10.92
C THR A 68 39.87 21.38 -11.14
N PRO A 69 41.13 21.71 -10.80
CA PRO A 69 42.07 22.10 -11.85
C PRO A 69 43.47 21.50 -11.67
N ALA A 70 44.29 21.76 -12.69
CA ALA A 70 45.44 21.00 -13.14
C ALA A 70 46.80 21.41 -12.52
N THR A 71 47.74 20.46 -12.59
CA THR A 71 49.21 20.54 -12.76
C THR A 71 50.07 21.45 -11.85
N GLU A 72 50.97 20.87 -11.04
CA GLU A 72 52.43 20.76 -11.30
C GLU A 72 53.20 20.23 -10.07
N THR A 73 54.32 19.58 -10.37
CA THR A 73 55.23 18.74 -9.57
C THR A 73 55.97 19.43 -8.41
N SER A 74 56.19 18.71 -7.30
CA SER A 74 57.55 18.47 -6.73
C SER A 74 57.54 17.62 -5.44
N HIS A 75 58.62 16.84 -5.31
CA HIS A 75 58.93 15.83 -4.29
C HIS A 75 58.94 16.31 -2.83
N VAL A 76 58.65 15.41 -1.87
CA VAL A 76 59.63 14.78 -0.92
C VAL A 76 58.89 14.06 0.24
N SER A 77 58.95 12.73 0.18
CA SER A 77 59.25 11.71 1.20
C SER A 77 58.81 11.83 2.69
N LYS A 78 58.10 10.77 3.12
CA LYS A 78 58.32 9.87 4.29
C LYS A 78 57.17 9.78 5.31
N GLY A 79 56.64 8.56 5.50
CA GLY A 79 56.09 8.12 6.79
C GLY A 79 54.90 7.16 6.76
N HIS A 80 55.19 5.85 6.66
CA HIS A 80 54.56 4.67 7.30
C HIS A 80 53.04 4.41 7.28
N ASP A 81 52.73 3.15 6.92
CA ASP A 81 51.56 2.30 7.20
C ASP A 81 50.19 2.70 6.65
N GLU A 82 49.99 2.41 5.36
CA GLU A 82 48.65 2.21 4.79
C GLU A 82 48.17 0.77 5.03
N ILE A 83 47.08 0.67 5.80
CA ILE A 83 46.16 -0.47 5.80
C ILE A 83 45.63 -0.62 4.37
N VAL A 84 46.03 -1.70 3.68
CA VAL A 84 45.57 -2.05 2.34
C VAL A 84 44.05 -2.21 2.36
N ALA A 85 43.34 -1.22 1.82
CA ALA A 85 41.95 -1.37 1.43
C ALA A 85 41.89 -2.41 0.28
N PRO A 86 40.95 -3.38 0.30
CA PRO A 86 40.82 -4.32 -0.79
C PRO A 86 40.51 -3.56 -2.08
N GLN A 87 41.42 -3.65 -3.04
CA GLN A 87 41.14 -3.25 -4.41
C GLN A 87 40.05 -4.18 -4.93
N GLU A 88 38.88 -3.63 -5.27
CA GLU A 88 37.88 -4.36 -6.06
C GLU A 88 38.53 -4.70 -7.40
N GLU A 89 39.01 -5.94 -7.52
CA GLU A 89 39.33 -6.54 -8.81
C GLU A 89 38.08 -6.40 -9.69
N ILE A 90 38.21 -5.69 -10.81
CA ILE A 90 37.20 -5.69 -11.86
C ILE A 90 37.24 -7.08 -12.49
N SER A 91 36.57 -8.04 -11.87
CA SER A 91 36.36 -9.37 -12.45
C SER A 91 35.52 -9.18 -13.70
N GLU A 92 35.99 -9.65 -14.85
CA GLU A 92 35.17 -9.69 -16.06
C GLU A 92 33.83 -10.37 -15.73
N PRO A 93 32.69 -9.78 -16.14
CA PRO A 93 31.40 -10.33 -15.79
C PRO A 93 31.27 -11.72 -16.40
N LEU A 94 31.04 -12.73 -15.54
CA LEU A 94 30.84 -14.10 -16.01
C LEU A 94 29.73 -14.14 -17.08
N PRO A 95 29.90 -14.97 -18.13
CA PRO A 95 28.91 -15.07 -19.18
C PRO A 95 27.56 -15.53 -18.61
N CYS A 96 26.50 -14.77 -18.87
CA CYS A 96 25.14 -15.21 -18.57
C CYS A 96 24.65 -16.11 -19.69
N TRP A 97 24.66 -17.43 -19.46
CA TRP A 97 24.34 -18.43 -20.48
C TRP A 97 22.94 -18.25 -21.06
N ILE A 98 21.96 -17.83 -20.25
CA ILE A 98 20.60 -17.55 -20.71
C ILE A 98 20.59 -16.46 -21.79
N LEU A 99 21.35 -15.37 -21.59
CA LEU A 99 21.35 -14.24 -22.52
C LEU A 99 22.17 -14.49 -23.78
N GLN A 100 23.09 -15.46 -23.73
CA GLN A 100 23.96 -15.85 -24.84
C GLN A 100 23.36 -16.99 -25.69
N LEU A 101 22.63 -17.91 -25.05
CA LEU A 101 22.06 -19.07 -25.72
C LEU A 101 20.67 -18.79 -26.32
N LEU A 102 19.86 -17.95 -25.67
CA LEU A 102 18.50 -17.66 -26.15
C LEU A 102 18.46 -16.40 -27.02
N SER A 103 17.71 -16.47 -28.12
CA SER A 103 17.40 -15.30 -28.95
C SER A 103 16.51 -14.30 -28.21
N GLU A 104 16.48 -13.06 -28.69
CA GLU A 104 15.63 -12.02 -28.07
C GLU A 104 14.15 -12.37 -28.12
N ASP A 105 13.69 -13.05 -29.16
CA ASP A 105 12.29 -13.49 -29.28
C ASP A 105 11.90 -14.47 -28.18
N ILE A 106 12.75 -15.46 -27.89
CA ILE A 106 12.47 -16.44 -26.83
C ILE A 106 12.52 -15.76 -25.47
N LEU A 107 13.49 -14.87 -25.24
CA LEU A 107 13.56 -14.07 -24.02
C LEU A 107 12.31 -13.21 -23.84
N GLN A 108 11.79 -12.62 -24.92
CA GLN A 108 10.55 -11.86 -24.89
C GLN A 108 9.36 -12.74 -24.52
N GLN A 109 9.22 -13.94 -25.10
CA GLN A 109 8.17 -14.88 -24.72
C GLN A 109 8.25 -15.29 -23.24
N ILE A 110 9.46 -15.51 -22.71
CA ILE A 110 9.68 -15.78 -21.28
C ILE A 110 9.17 -14.60 -20.43
N VAL A 111 9.47 -13.36 -20.83
CA VAL A 111 8.98 -12.16 -20.13
C VAL A 111 7.44 -12.13 -20.14
N LEU A 112 6.80 -12.40 -21.29
CA LEU A 112 5.33 -12.41 -21.39
C LEU A 112 4.68 -13.46 -20.48
N HIS A 113 5.24 -14.67 -20.41
CA HIS A 113 4.78 -15.71 -19.49
C HIS A 113 4.95 -15.29 -18.02
N ILE A 114 6.07 -14.66 -17.67
CA ILE A 114 6.32 -14.17 -16.31
C ILE A 114 5.32 -13.07 -15.94
N VAL A 115 5.06 -12.14 -16.85
CA VAL A 115 4.05 -11.07 -16.66
C VAL A 115 2.66 -11.65 -16.40
N ALA A 116 2.25 -12.64 -17.18
CA ALA A 116 0.96 -13.31 -17.02
C ALA A 116 0.86 -14.08 -15.69
N SER A 117 1.98 -14.56 -15.15
CA SER A 117 2.00 -15.32 -13.89
C SER A 117 1.99 -14.43 -12.62
N SER A 118 2.82 -13.38 -12.57
CA SER A 118 2.96 -12.52 -11.40
C SER A 118 3.70 -11.23 -11.73
N GLY A 119 3.06 -10.09 -11.45
CA GLY A 119 3.70 -8.77 -11.57
C GLY A 119 4.94 -8.57 -10.67
N GLU A 120 5.08 -9.32 -9.58
CA GLU A 120 6.29 -9.27 -8.75
C GLU A 120 7.46 -9.98 -9.42
N SER A 121 7.21 -11.14 -10.03
CA SER A 121 8.22 -11.87 -10.79
C SER A 121 8.68 -11.04 -11.99
N TRP A 122 7.75 -10.30 -12.62
CA TRP A 122 8.08 -9.36 -13.69
C TRP A 122 9.05 -8.26 -13.23
N VAL A 123 8.76 -7.61 -12.09
CA VAL A 123 9.68 -6.59 -11.53
C VAL A 123 11.00 -7.23 -11.11
N ASN A 124 10.98 -8.36 -10.40
CA ASN A 124 12.21 -9.03 -9.96
C ASN A 124 13.11 -9.43 -11.13
N LEU A 125 12.52 -9.94 -12.22
CA LEU A 125 13.26 -10.26 -13.46
C LEU A 125 13.93 -9.01 -14.03
N SER A 126 13.22 -7.87 -14.07
CA SER A 126 13.76 -6.62 -14.60
C SER A 126 14.97 -6.09 -13.82
N LEU A 127 15.09 -6.46 -12.53
CA LEU A 127 16.19 -6.04 -11.66
C LEU A 127 17.45 -6.89 -11.83
N THR A 128 17.38 -8.02 -12.54
CA THR A 128 18.50 -8.95 -12.69
C THR A 128 19.60 -8.42 -13.61
N CYS A 129 19.24 -7.82 -14.75
CA CYS A 129 20.22 -7.30 -15.70
C CYS A 129 19.63 -6.22 -16.62
N LYS A 130 20.51 -5.46 -17.28
CA LYS A 130 20.13 -4.40 -18.22
C LYS A 130 19.28 -4.94 -19.39
N LYS A 131 19.56 -6.15 -19.89
CA LYS A 131 18.82 -6.74 -21.03
C LYS A 131 17.38 -7.05 -20.64
N PHE A 132 17.14 -7.73 -19.52
CA PHE A 132 15.79 -7.97 -19.01
C PHE A 132 15.06 -6.68 -18.63
N HIS A 133 15.75 -5.68 -18.06
CA HIS A 133 15.13 -4.38 -17.81
C HIS A 133 14.56 -3.76 -19.09
N LYS A 134 15.30 -3.81 -20.21
CA LYS A 134 14.83 -3.31 -21.51
C LYS A 134 13.62 -4.12 -22.01
N LEU A 135 13.72 -5.45 -22.02
CA LEU A 135 12.62 -6.32 -22.47
C LEU A 135 11.35 -6.13 -21.62
N CYS A 136 11.50 -5.95 -20.31
CA CYS A 136 10.38 -5.79 -19.39
C CYS A 136 9.68 -4.42 -19.47
N PHE A 137 10.43 -3.32 -19.63
CA PHE A 137 9.85 -1.97 -19.46
C PHE A 137 9.95 -1.03 -20.66
N GLN A 138 10.80 -1.32 -21.64
CA GLN A 138 10.91 -0.50 -22.85
C GLN A 138 10.01 -1.01 -23.98
N GLN A 139 9.69 -2.30 -23.99
CA GLN A 139 8.77 -2.88 -24.97
C GLN A 139 7.31 -2.67 -24.55
N PRO A 140 6.38 -2.52 -25.51
CA PRO A 140 4.95 -2.37 -25.22
C PRO A 140 4.28 -3.71 -24.84
N ASP A 141 4.77 -4.84 -25.36
CA ASP A 141 4.11 -6.15 -25.22
C ASP A 141 3.94 -6.63 -23.76
N PRO A 142 4.91 -6.45 -22.84
CA PRO A 142 4.70 -6.79 -21.43
C PRO A 142 3.53 -6.01 -20.81
N TYR A 143 3.40 -4.71 -21.10
CA TYR A 143 2.28 -3.91 -20.61
C TYR A 143 0.96 -4.36 -21.23
N ARG A 144 0.97 -4.70 -22.53
CA ARG A 144 -0.19 -5.28 -23.21
C ARG A 144 -0.62 -6.59 -22.55
N ALA A 145 0.31 -7.53 -22.37
CA ALA A 145 0.04 -8.81 -21.73
C ALA A 145 -0.52 -8.65 -20.31
N PHE A 146 0.04 -7.72 -19.53
CA PHE A 146 -0.46 -7.42 -18.19
C PHE A 146 -1.88 -6.83 -18.22
N ALA A 147 -2.14 -5.90 -19.14
CA ALA A 147 -3.47 -5.31 -19.32
C ALA A 147 -4.50 -6.35 -19.75
N THR A 148 -4.18 -7.19 -20.73
CA THR A 148 -5.03 -8.29 -21.21
C THR A 148 -5.30 -9.32 -20.11
N HIS A 149 -4.41 -9.45 -19.12
CA HIS A 149 -4.63 -10.32 -17.98
C HIS A 149 -5.57 -9.72 -16.92
N ILE A 150 -5.49 -8.42 -16.63
CA ILE A 150 -6.18 -7.80 -15.48
C ILE A 150 -7.54 -7.23 -15.83
N TYR A 151 -7.67 -6.55 -16.97
CA TYR A 151 -8.89 -5.80 -17.29
C TYR A 151 -10.10 -6.67 -17.64
N PRO A 152 -9.95 -7.84 -18.29
CA PRO A 152 -11.09 -8.75 -18.49
C PRO A 152 -11.68 -9.32 -17.20
N LEU A 153 -10.91 -9.30 -16.11
CA LEU A 153 -11.37 -9.74 -14.79
C LEU A 153 -12.13 -8.64 -14.03
N GLN A 154 -12.17 -7.41 -14.56
CA GLN A 154 -12.86 -6.30 -13.92
C GLN A 154 -14.35 -6.33 -14.27
N GLN A 155 -15.20 -6.10 -13.28
CA GLN A 155 -16.65 -6.05 -13.45
C GLN A 155 -17.11 -4.61 -13.54
N TYR A 156 -17.94 -4.31 -14.53
CA TYR A 156 -18.48 -2.97 -14.77
C TYR A 156 -20.00 -2.99 -14.73
N ASP A 157 -20.60 -1.86 -14.33
CA ASP A 157 -22.05 -1.76 -14.23
C ASP A 157 -22.71 -1.81 -15.62
N GLU A 158 -23.60 -2.77 -15.84
CA GLU A 158 -24.30 -2.96 -17.12
C GLU A 158 -25.16 -1.74 -17.48
N ALA A 159 -25.75 -1.07 -16.48
CA ALA A 159 -26.52 0.14 -16.71
C ALA A 159 -25.63 1.24 -17.32
N SER A 160 -24.46 1.54 -16.73
CA SER A 160 -23.52 2.50 -17.31
C SER A 160 -23.04 2.10 -18.73
N LEU A 161 -22.82 0.81 -18.99
CA LEU A 161 -22.46 0.34 -20.34
C LEU A 161 -23.56 0.64 -21.36
N THR A 162 -24.81 0.31 -21.01
CA THR A 162 -25.97 0.52 -21.90
C THR A 162 -26.26 2.00 -22.14
N LEU A 163 -26.19 2.85 -21.10
CA LEU A 163 -26.38 4.30 -21.23
C LEU A 163 -25.34 4.93 -22.15
N ASN A 164 -24.10 4.45 -22.11
CA ASN A 164 -23.03 4.92 -22.99
C ASN A 164 -23.08 4.30 -24.39
N GLY A 165 -24.06 3.44 -24.70
CA GLY A 165 -24.17 2.75 -25.99
C GLY A 165 -23.00 1.79 -26.27
N LEU A 166 -22.31 1.33 -25.22
CA LEU A 166 -21.14 0.49 -25.31
C LEU A 166 -21.55 -0.98 -25.20
N SER A 167 -21.42 -1.72 -26.31
CA SER A 167 -21.56 -3.18 -26.32
C SER A 167 -20.27 -3.91 -25.96
N ASN A 168 -19.11 -3.25 -26.13
CA ASN A 168 -17.80 -3.82 -25.83
C ASN A 168 -16.82 -2.72 -25.36
N LEU A 169 -16.16 -2.96 -24.22
CA LEU A 169 -15.16 -2.07 -23.64
C LEU A 169 -13.92 -1.90 -24.52
N GLN A 170 -13.60 -2.86 -25.39
CA GLN A 170 -12.44 -2.77 -26.28
C GLN A 170 -12.47 -1.55 -27.20
N VAL A 171 -13.66 -1.14 -27.66
CA VAL A 171 -13.81 0.05 -28.51
C VAL A 171 -13.46 1.31 -27.72
N LEU A 172 -13.93 1.39 -26.47
CA LEU A 172 -13.61 2.48 -25.56
C LEU A 172 -12.12 2.50 -25.21
N GLU A 173 -11.53 1.34 -24.92
CA GLU A 173 -10.10 1.20 -24.63
C GLU A 173 -9.24 1.71 -25.80
N GLN A 174 -9.58 1.29 -27.03
CA GLN A 174 -8.88 1.73 -28.23
C GLN A 174 -9.03 3.24 -28.46
N ALA A 175 -10.20 3.81 -28.17
CA ALA A 175 -10.44 5.25 -28.31
C ALA A 175 -9.65 6.09 -27.29
N LEU A 176 -9.53 5.62 -26.04
CA LEU A 176 -8.88 6.36 -24.96
C LEU A 176 -7.35 6.22 -24.94
N TRP A 177 -6.83 5.02 -25.18
CA TRP A 177 -5.40 4.71 -25.02
C TRP A 177 -4.72 4.16 -26.28
N GLY A 178 -5.48 3.69 -27.26
CA GLY A 178 -4.93 3.08 -28.47
C GLY A 178 -3.98 1.93 -28.15
N SER A 179 -2.73 2.02 -28.58
CA SER A 179 -1.68 1.03 -28.31
C SER A 179 -0.80 1.35 -27.09
N ASP A 180 -1.04 2.45 -26.37
CA ASP A 180 -0.27 2.83 -25.19
C ASP A 180 -0.81 2.15 -23.91
N TYR A 181 -0.56 0.85 -23.82
CA TYR A 181 -0.92 0.04 -22.65
C TYR A 181 -0.24 0.51 -21.37
N ARG A 182 0.94 1.15 -21.47
CA ARG A 182 1.66 1.68 -20.31
C ARG A 182 0.93 2.87 -19.71
N ARG A 183 0.37 3.75 -20.55
CA ARG A 183 -0.51 4.84 -20.13
C ARG A 183 -1.83 4.30 -19.56
N MET A 184 -2.45 3.33 -20.25
CA MET A 184 -3.69 2.71 -19.76
C MET A 184 -3.54 2.15 -18.34
N LEU A 185 -2.47 1.40 -18.06
CA LEU A 185 -2.20 0.84 -16.72
C LEU A 185 -1.96 1.88 -15.62
N ARG A 186 -1.67 3.14 -15.98
CA ARG A 186 -1.47 4.25 -15.05
C ARG A 186 -2.75 5.06 -14.82
N GLU A 187 -3.62 5.12 -15.82
CA GLU A 187 -4.83 5.94 -15.80
C GLU A 187 -6.06 5.13 -15.44
N ARG A 188 -6.23 3.93 -16.01
CA ARG A 188 -7.39 3.07 -15.78
C ARG A 188 -7.27 2.26 -14.50
N ALA A 189 -7.98 2.70 -13.47
CA ALA A 189 -8.05 2.01 -12.19
C ALA A 189 -8.60 0.58 -12.30
N PHE A 190 -8.13 -0.30 -11.42
CA PHE A 190 -8.58 -1.69 -11.35
C PHE A 190 -8.47 -2.25 -9.92
N ILE A 191 -9.28 -3.27 -9.65
CA ILE A 191 -9.30 -4.03 -8.40
C ILE A 191 -8.29 -5.18 -8.46
N LYS A 192 -7.65 -5.43 -7.31
CA LYS A 192 -6.66 -6.51 -7.14
C LYS A 192 -7.29 -7.72 -6.46
N PHE A 193 -7.17 -8.88 -7.09
CA PHE A 193 -7.74 -10.14 -6.60
C PHE A 193 -6.78 -10.96 -5.73
N GLN A 194 -5.47 -10.73 -5.87
CA GLN A 194 -4.42 -11.53 -5.22
C GLN A 194 -4.13 -11.11 -3.76
N GLY A 195 -5.17 -10.72 -3.03
CA GLY A 195 -5.03 -10.24 -1.67
C GLY A 195 -6.35 -9.80 -1.04
N CYS A 196 -6.23 -9.03 0.03
CA CYS A 196 -7.34 -8.50 0.79
C CYS A 196 -7.13 -7.00 1.06
N TYR A 197 -8.19 -6.23 0.96
CA TYR A 197 -8.22 -4.82 1.33
C TYR A 197 -8.63 -4.71 2.80
N ILE A 198 -7.78 -4.07 3.60
CA ILE A 198 -7.92 -4.02 5.07
C ILE A 198 -8.02 -2.56 5.51
N SER A 199 -9.07 -2.23 6.24
CA SER A 199 -9.22 -0.96 6.94
C SER A 199 -9.07 -1.21 8.45
N VAL A 200 -8.17 -0.45 9.08
CA VAL A 200 -7.90 -0.53 10.52
C VAL A 200 -8.53 0.70 11.16
N VAL A 201 -9.52 0.49 12.03
CA VAL A 201 -10.23 1.59 12.70
C VAL A 201 -10.05 1.48 14.20
N ASN A 202 -9.66 2.60 14.80
CA ASN A 202 -9.51 2.74 16.25
C ASN A 202 -10.53 3.77 16.73
N TYR A 203 -11.27 3.45 17.79
CA TYR A 203 -12.13 4.41 18.47
C TYR A 203 -11.95 4.33 19.97
N LEU A 204 -12.20 5.46 20.64
CA LEU A 204 -12.10 5.57 22.08
C LEU A 204 -13.48 5.36 22.70
N ARG A 205 -13.61 4.35 23.54
CA ARG A 205 -14.79 4.12 24.38
C ARG A 205 -14.50 4.65 25.77
N HIS A 206 -15.33 5.58 26.23
CA HIS A 206 -15.27 6.09 27.59
C HIS A 206 -15.95 5.07 28.52
N GLY A 207 -15.25 4.63 29.56
CA GLY A 207 -15.80 3.77 30.61
C GLY A 207 -16.72 4.57 31.54
N ALA A 208 -17.64 3.87 32.21
CA ALA A 208 -18.39 4.44 33.33
C ALA A 208 -17.51 4.46 34.58
N ASN A 209 -17.54 5.56 35.33
CA ASN A 209 -16.92 5.59 36.66
C ASN A 209 -17.72 4.66 37.58
N PRO A 210 -17.07 3.76 38.34
CA PRO A 210 -17.77 2.95 39.33
C PRO A 210 -18.44 3.87 40.38
N GLU A 211 -19.66 3.52 40.77
CA GLU A 211 -20.43 4.29 41.77
C GLU A 211 -19.60 4.46 43.06
N GLY A 212 -19.41 5.71 43.51
CA GLY A 212 -18.60 6.05 44.68
C GLY A 212 -17.14 6.45 44.40
N SER A 213 -16.70 6.48 43.14
CA SER A 213 -15.36 6.99 42.78
C SER A 213 -15.33 8.51 42.64
N ASN A 214 -14.49 9.18 43.42
CA ASN A 214 -14.18 10.62 43.30
C ASN A 214 -13.22 10.95 42.13
N SER A 215 -12.95 10.00 41.25
CA SER A 215 -12.07 10.21 40.09
C SER A 215 -12.76 11.08 39.04
N LEU A 216 -12.27 12.32 38.84
CA LEU A 216 -12.63 13.16 37.69
C LEU A 216 -12.11 12.59 36.35
N ILE A 217 -11.31 11.53 36.38
CA ILE A 217 -10.73 10.90 35.19
C ILE A 217 -11.58 9.67 34.85
N SER A 218 -12.31 9.75 33.74
CA SER A 218 -12.96 8.59 33.16
C SER A 218 -11.93 7.73 32.44
N PRO A 219 -11.85 6.42 32.72
CA PRO A 219 -10.92 5.54 32.01
C PRO A 219 -11.36 5.43 30.54
N VAL A 220 -10.42 5.67 29.63
CA VAL A 220 -10.65 5.55 28.19
C VAL A 220 -10.07 4.23 27.70
N HIS A 221 -10.88 3.44 26.99
CA HIS A 221 -10.46 2.20 26.36
C HIS A 221 -10.42 2.36 24.84
N MET A 222 -9.26 2.13 24.23
CA MET A 222 -9.12 2.15 22.78
C MET A 222 -9.53 0.79 22.22
N ILE A 223 -10.53 0.79 21.34
CA ILE A 223 -11.00 -0.41 20.64
C ILE A 223 -10.52 -0.33 19.21
N THR A 224 -9.82 -1.37 18.78
CA THR A 224 -9.43 -1.58 17.38
C THR A 224 -10.34 -2.62 16.77
N TYR A 225 -10.87 -2.30 15.60
CA TYR A 225 -11.52 -3.29 14.75
C TYR A 225 -11.07 -3.13 13.31
N TYR A 226 -11.22 -4.21 12.56
CA TYR A 226 -10.76 -4.37 11.20
C TYR A 226 -11.96 -4.57 10.28
N ARG A 227 -11.87 -4.00 9.09
CA ARG A 227 -12.76 -4.34 7.99
C ARG A 227 -11.96 -4.96 6.86
N TYR A 228 -12.41 -6.10 6.39
CA TYR A 228 -11.80 -6.88 5.33
C TYR A 228 -12.72 -6.90 4.13
N LEU A 229 -12.15 -6.62 2.96
CA LEU A 229 -12.77 -6.82 1.66
C LEU A 229 -11.89 -7.72 0.81
N ARG A 230 -12.47 -8.77 0.23
CA ARG A 230 -11.79 -9.63 -0.75
C ARG A 230 -12.66 -9.74 -2.00
N PHE A 231 -12.11 -9.39 -3.14
CA PHE A 231 -12.81 -9.38 -4.42
C PHE A 231 -12.48 -10.62 -5.24
N TYR A 232 -13.43 -11.05 -6.06
CA TYR A 232 -13.29 -12.14 -7.01
C TYR A 232 -13.67 -11.70 -8.43
N PRO A 233 -13.08 -12.30 -9.48
CA PRO A 233 -13.35 -11.94 -10.87
C PRO A 233 -14.80 -12.13 -11.32
N ASP A 234 -15.58 -12.95 -10.64
CA ASP A 234 -16.99 -13.23 -10.94
C ASP A 234 -17.95 -12.10 -10.49
N GLY A 235 -17.42 -11.02 -9.92
CA GLY A 235 -18.22 -9.92 -9.38
C GLY A 235 -18.71 -10.13 -7.96
N THR A 236 -18.30 -11.21 -7.29
CA THR A 236 -18.55 -11.38 -5.86
C THR A 236 -17.43 -10.77 -5.01
N CYS A 237 -17.77 -10.32 -3.81
CA CYS A 237 -16.78 -9.95 -2.82
C CYS A 237 -17.19 -10.37 -1.41
N LEU A 238 -16.21 -10.79 -0.62
CA LEU A 238 -16.39 -11.08 0.80
C LEU A 238 -16.15 -9.82 1.60
N ARG A 239 -17.02 -9.57 2.57
CA ARG A 239 -16.93 -8.48 3.52
C ARG A 239 -16.96 -9.04 4.93
N LEU A 240 -16.05 -8.59 5.78
CA LEU A 240 -16.02 -8.96 7.19
C LEU A 240 -15.65 -7.75 8.04
N VAL A 241 -16.37 -7.56 9.14
CA VAL A 241 -15.99 -6.64 10.22
C VAL A 241 -15.69 -7.49 11.45
N SER A 242 -14.46 -7.43 11.96
CA SER A 242 -14.02 -8.22 13.12
C SER A 242 -13.02 -7.45 13.98
N THR A 243 -12.91 -7.81 15.25
CA THR A 243 -11.80 -7.41 16.13
C THR A 243 -10.56 -8.27 15.94
N ASP A 244 -10.66 -9.37 15.19
CA ASP A 244 -9.54 -10.28 14.93
C ASP A 244 -8.52 -9.65 13.97
N GLU A 245 -7.25 -9.78 14.33
CA GLU A 245 -6.14 -9.22 13.57
C GLU A 245 -5.92 -9.90 12.20
N PRO A 246 -5.29 -9.21 11.23
CA PRO A 246 -5.05 -9.75 9.90
C PRO A 246 -4.28 -11.07 9.88
N SER A 247 -3.38 -11.28 10.84
CA SER A 247 -2.58 -12.50 11.00
C SER A 247 -3.44 -13.76 11.15
N VAL A 248 -4.62 -13.64 11.76
CA VAL A 248 -5.58 -14.74 12.00
C VAL A 248 -6.56 -14.87 10.84
N VAL A 249 -7.10 -13.75 10.37
CA VAL A 249 -8.21 -13.71 9.41
C VAL A 249 -7.74 -14.01 7.99
N VAL A 250 -6.67 -13.36 7.54
CA VAL A 250 -6.34 -13.23 6.12
C VAL A 250 -5.95 -14.56 5.46
N ARG A 251 -5.46 -15.56 6.20
CA ARG A 251 -5.18 -16.88 5.60
C ARG A 251 -6.46 -17.67 5.29
N HIS A 252 -7.52 -17.45 6.06
CA HIS A 252 -8.73 -18.25 6.06
C HIS A 252 -9.93 -17.52 5.41
N PHE A 253 -9.76 -16.28 4.98
CA PHE A 253 -10.83 -15.46 4.44
C PHE A 253 -11.11 -15.80 2.96
N LYS A 254 -11.79 -16.93 2.75
CA LYS A 254 -12.07 -17.54 1.44
C LYS A 254 -13.55 -17.88 1.27
N CYS A 255 -14.04 -17.96 0.03
CA CYS A 255 -15.44 -18.31 -0.26
C CYS A 255 -15.79 -19.74 0.16
N GLU A 256 -14.84 -20.68 0.09
CA GLU A 256 -15.04 -22.09 0.48
C GLU A 256 -15.24 -22.27 1.98
N HIS A 257 -14.67 -21.38 2.80
CA HIS A 257 -14.70 -21.46 4.25
C HIS A 257 -14.99 -20.09 4.85
N LEU A 258 -16.27 -19.73 4.83
CA LEU A 258 -16.74 -18.44 5.34
C LEU A 258 -16.52 -18.36 6.85
N LEU A 259 -15.71 -17.38 7.27
CA LEU A 259 -15.60 -17.02 8.67
C LEU A 259 -16.94 -16.50 9.19
N LYS A 260 -17.19 -16.67 10.49
CA LYS A 260 -18.40 -16.17 11.14
C LYS A 260 -18.59 -14.67 10.85
N ASN A 261 -19.83 -14.26 10.55
CA ASN A 261 -20.21 -12.90 10.19
C ASN A 261 -19.61 -12.37 8.86
N THR A 262 -19.08 -13.25 8.01
CA THR A 262 -18.73 -12.86 6.64
C THR A 262 -19.99 -12.67 5.82
N GLU A 263 -20.10 -11.51 5.18
CA GLU A 263 -21.16 -11.20 4.22
C GLU A 263 -20.64 -11.42 2.79
N LEU A 264 -21.47 -12.07 1.96
CA LEU A 264 -21.25 -12.16 0.52
C LEU A 264 -21.95 -10.98 -0.17
N CYS A 265 -21.18 -10.22 -0.93
CA CYS A 265 -21.63 -9.00 -1.61
C CYS A 265 -21.36 -9.12 -3.12
N ARG A 266 -21.93 -8.21 -3.91
CA ARG A 266 -21.54 -8.00 -5.30
C ARG A 266 -20.82 -6.69 -5.48
N TRP A 267 -19.89 -6.63 -6.42
CA TRP A 267 -19.14 -5.43 -6.75
C TRP A 267 -19.14 -5.14 -8.24
N SER A 268 -19.05 -3.85 -8.58
CA SER A 268 -18.84 -3.38 -9.95
C SER A 268 -18.15 -2.01 -9.93
N CYS A 269 -17.40 -1.71 -10.99
CA CYS A 269 -16.81 -0.39 -11.22
C CYS A 269 -17.70 0.45 -12.14
N SER A 270 -17.75 1.74 -11.88
CA SER A 270 -18.30 2.76 -12.79
C SER A 270 -17.35 2.98 -13.95
N ILE A 271 -17.87 3.21 -15.15
CA ILE A 271 -17.06 3.58 -16.33
C ILE A 271 -16.87 5.11 -16.41
N ASP A 272 -17.85 5.85 -15.90
CA ASP A 272 -17.96 7.30 -16.08
C ASP A 272 -16.94 8.08 -15.23
N ASP A 273 -16.47 7.49 -14.13
CA ASP A 273 -15.58 8.12 -13.14
C ASP A 273 -14.12 7.65 -13.27
N ASP A 274 -13.55 7.71 -14.47
CA ASP A 274 -12.19 7.22 -14.79
C ASP A 274 -11.94 5.77 -14.34
N PHE A 275 -12.98 4.93 -14.35
CA PHE A 275 -12.94 3.55 -13.86
C PHE A 275 -12.60 3.42 -12.36
N SER A 276 -12.58 4.53 -11.62
CA SER A 276 -12.06 4.61 -10.25
C SER A 276 -13.12 4.42 -9.18
N VAL A 277 -14.40 4.55 -9.51
CA VAL A 277 -15.50 4.38 -8.54
C VAL A 277 -15.94 2.92 -8.50
N LEU A 278 -15.79 2.31 -7.33
CA LEU A 278 -16.21 0.96 -6.99
C LEU A 278 -17.52 1.03 -6.20
N THR A 279 -18.50 0.24 -6.60
CA THR A 279 -19.75 0.04 -5.84
C THR A 279 -19.83 -1.37 -5.31
N ILE A 280 -20.17 -1.52 -4.03
CA ILE A 280 -20.43 -2.80 -3.37
C ILE A 280 -21.89 -2.82 -2.93
N LYS A 281 -22.64 -3.82 -3.38
CA LYS A 281 -24.06 -4.01 -3.08
C LYS A 281 -24.23 -5.27 -2.23
N ARG A 282 -25.00 -5.17 -1.15
CA ARG A 282 -25.43 -6.30 -0.33
C ARG A 282 -26.89 -6.13 0.07
N ARG A 283 -27.57 -7.23 0.35
CA ARG A 283 -28.98 -7.23 0.75
C ARG A 283 -29.15 -8.13 1.97
N ASN A 284 -29.93 -7.66 2.94
CA ASN A 284 -30.50 -8.49 3.98
C ASN A 284 -32.03 -8.50 3.83
N GLU A 285 -32.73 -9.10 4.80
CA GLU A 285 -34.20 -9.21 4.77
C GLU A 285 -34.96 -7.87 4.74
N LYS A 286 -34.34 -6.76 5.13
CA LYS A 286 -35.02 -5.47 5.33
C LYS A 286 -34.44 -4.31 4.51
N TYR A 287 -33.18 -4.42 4.13
CA TYR A 287 -32.39 -3.33 3.58
C TYR A 287 -31.48 -3.84 2.46
N GLN A 288 -31.39 -3.04 1.41
CA GLN A 288 -30.33 -3.11 0.42
C GLN A 288 -29.29 -2.04 0.75
N PHE A 289 -28.06 -2.46 1.02
CA PHE A 289 -26.94 -1.56 1.27
C PHE A 289 -26.12 -1.36 0.00
N VAL A 290 -25.73 -0.11 -0.22
CA VAL A 290 -24.88 0.32 -1.33
C VAL A 290 -23.73 1.11 -0.74
N GLU A 291 -22.52 0.59 -0.90
CA GLU A 291 -21.29 1.23 -0.45
C GLU A 291 -20.50 1.65 -1.68
N THR A 292 -20.11 2.92 -1.74
CA THR A 292 -19.31 3.47 -2.83
C THR A 292 -17.93 3.83 -2.30
N LEU A 293 -16.91 3.29 -2.97
CA LEU A 293 -15.50 3.47 -2.66
C LEU A 293 -14.78 4.03 -3.88
N GLN A 294 -13.72 4.80 -3.67
CA GLN A 294 -12.85 5.28 -4.74
C GLN A 294 -11.50 4.56 -4.71
N ILE A 295 -11.14 3.96 -5.83
CA ILE A 295 -9.84 3.33 -6.06
C ILE A 295 -8.80 4.43 -6.23
N SER A 296 -7.74 4.37 -5.44
CA SER A 296 -6.66 5.35 -5.45
C SER A 296 -5.29 4.71 -5.22
N SER A 297 -4.26 5.42 -5.65
CA SER A 297 -2.87 5.03 -5.43
C SER A 297 -2.40 5.41 -4.03
N HIS A 298 -1.45 4.64 -3.49
CA HIS A 298 -0.81 4.94 -2.21
C HIS A 298 0.71 5.07 -2.39
N GLY A 299 1.19 6.31 -2.42
CA GLY A 299 2.58 6.60 -2.77
C GLY A 299 2.90 6.09 -4.19
N ARG A 300 3.94 5.26 -4.33
CA ARG A 300 4.32 4.65 -5.61
C ARG A 300 3.49 3.42 -5.99
N ARG A 301 2.59 2.97 -5.09
CA ARG A 301 1.81 1.74 -5.31
C ARG A 301 0.47 2.08 -5.95
N LEU A 302 0.34 1.75 -7.24
CA LEU A 302 -0.86 2.03 -8.02
C LEU A 302 -2.06 1.24 -7.50
N TYR A 303 -3.19 1.93 -7.32
CA TYR A 303 -4.49 1.35 -6.97
C TYR A 303 -4.47 0.46 -5.71
N HIS A 304 -3.66 0.85 -4.72
CA HIS A 304 -3.51 0.12 -3.45
C HIS A 304 -4.51 0.51 -2.37
N ARG A 305 -5.34 1.54 -2.60
CA ARG A 305 -6.20 2.09 -1.57
C ARG A 305 -7.63 2.25 -2.06
N LEU A 306 -8.60 1.93 -1.20
CA LEU A 306 -10.01 2.22 -1.41
C LEU A 306 -10.46 3.25 -0.38
N ASN A 307 -10.88 4.42 -0.83
CA ASN A 307 -11.37 5.49 0.04
C ASN A 307 -12.89 5.46 0.10
N TRP A 308 -13.47 5.74 1.27
CA TRP A 308 -14.91 5.90 1.40
C TRP A 308 -15.41 7.12 0.65
N VAL A 309 -16.45 6.92 -0.17
CA VAL A 309 -17.20 8.00 -0.81
C VAL A 309 -18.54 8.16 -0.10
N ARG A 310 -19.34 7.09 -0.05
CA ARG A 310 -20.63 7.06 0.66
C ARG A 310 -21.04 5.65 1.05
N SER A 311 -21.95 5.55 2.01
CA SER A 311 -22.60 4.30 2.40
C SER A 311 -24.08 4.59 2.64
N GLU A 312 -24.93 3.89 1.91
CA GLU A 312 -26.38 4.09 1.90
C GLU A 312 -27.11 2.76 2.15
N ALA A 313 -28.27 2.82 2.79
CA ALA A 313 -29.20 1.71 2.90
C ALA A 313 -30.57 2.13 2.37
N PHE A 314 -31.19 1.26 1.60
CA PHE A 314 -32.52 1.43 1.03
C PHE A 314 -33.44 0.39 1.65
N LYS A 315 -34.54 0.81 2.27
CA LYS A 315 -35.62 -0.10 2.66
C LYS A 315 -36.43 -0.50 1.46
N ASP A 316 -37.14 -1.63 1.56
CA ASP A 316 -38.12 -2.04 0.54
C ASP A 316 -39.26 -1.02 0.36
N THR A 317 -39.51 -0.18 1.36
CA THR A 317 -40.47 0.93 1.30
C THR A 317 -39.98 2.13 0.47
N GLY A 318 -38.70 2.14 0.05
CA GLY A 318 -38.06 3.24 -0.66
C GLY A 318 -37.33 4.25 0.23
N ASP A 319 -37.42 4.12 1.56
CA ASP A 319 -36.68 5.01 2.47
C ASP A 319 -35.17 4.84 2.29
N ARG A 320 -34.47 5.97 2.12
CA ARG A 320 -33.01 6.01 2.08
C ARG A 320 -32.43 6.46 3.42
N VAL A 321 -31.48 5.68 3.93
CA VAL A 321 -30.67 6.00 5.11
C VAL A 321 -29.23 6.15 4.67
N GLU A 322 -28.64 7.32 4.92
CA GLU A 322 -27.24 7.59 4.63
C GLU A 322 -26.41 7.50 5.92
N PHE A 323 -25.28 6.79 5.85
CA PHE A 323 -24.36 6.67 6.98
C PHE A 323 -23.24 7.72 6.86
N SER A 324 -22.85 8.31 7.99
CA SER A 324 -21.75 9.29 8.02
C SER A 324 -20.40 8.61 7.83
N MET A 325 -19.57 9.15 6.93
CA MET A 325 -18.23 8.64 6.61
C MET A 325 -17.09 9.35 7.34
N HIS A 326 -17.36 10.31 8.25
CA HIS A 326 -16.33 11.15 8.85
C HIS A 326 -15.26 10.38 9.66
N SER A 327 -15.66 9.32 10.34
CA SER A 327 -14.76 8.47 11.15
C SER A 327 -14.18 7.30 10.37
N GLU A 328 -14.56 7.16 9.10
CA GLU A 328 -14.23 5.98 8.32
C GLU A 328 -12.80 6.02 7.78
N LYS A 329 -12.09 4.89 7.91
CA LYS A 329 -10.70 4.77 7.44
C LYS A 329 -10.66 4.06 6.08
N PRO A 330 -9.75 4.46 5.18
CA PRO A 330 -9.62 3.82 3.89
C PRO A 330 -9.09 2.39 4.03
N PHE A 331 -9.39 1.55 3.06
CA PHE A 331 -8.82 0.22 2.98
C PHE A 331 -7.48 0.26 2.26
N SER A 332 -6.49 -0.47 2.77
CA SER A 332 -5.21 -0.66 2.12
C SER A 332 -5.07 -2.12 1.64
N PHE A 333 -4.62 -2.32 0.41
CA PHE A 333 -4.41 -3.64 -0.17
C PHE A 333 -3.20 -4.33 0.46
N SER A 334 -3.45 -5.52 1.00
CA SER A 334 -2.46 -6.46 1.52
C SER A 334 -2.44 -7.71 0.63
N ARG A 335 -1.26 -8.07 0.10
CA ARG A 335 -1.10 -9.24 -0.76
C ARG A 335 -1.11 -10.53 0.06
N VAL A 336 -1.72 -11.58 -0.47
CA VAL A 336 -1.83 -12.88 0.22
C VAL A 336 -1.46 -13.99 -0.75
N ASN A 337 -0.31 -14.63 -0.53
CA ASN A 337 0.23 -15.60 -1.49
C ASN A 337 -0.65 -16.85 -1.65
N THR A 338 -1.35 -17.27 -0.59
CA THR A 338 -2.23 -18.44 -0.63
C THR A 338 -3.43 -18.27 -1.55
N TYR A 339 -3.79 -17.04 -1.94
CA TYR A 339 -4.94 -16.79 -2.82
C TYR A 339 -4.62 -17.02 -4.31
N ARG A 340 -3.34 -17.12 -4.69
CA ARG A 340 -2.93 -17.28 -6.11
C ARG A 340 -3.49 -18.54 -6.78
N HIS A 341 -3.68 -19.60 -5.99
CA HIS A 341 -4.08 -20.90 -6.51
C HIS A 341 -5.59 -21.03 -6.74
N GLU A 342 -6.39 -20.04 -6.31
CA GLU A 342 -7.86 -20.09 -6.38
C GLU A 342 -8.44 -19.38 -7.62
N THR A 343 -7.72 -18.39 -8.16
CA THR A 343 -8.17 -17.60 -9.33
C THR A 343 -7.87 -18.26 -10.68
N ALA A 344 -7.39 -19.51 -10.69
CA ALA A 344 -6.94 -20.23 -11.89
C ALA A 344 -7.88 -21.39 -12.29
N ALA A 345 -9.00 -21.55 -11.59
CA ALA A 345 -10.13 -22.40 -11.97
C ALA A 345 -11.30 -21.50 -12.37
#